data_AF-A0A7S2KUQ2-F1
#
_entry.id   AF-A0A7S2KUQ2-F1
#
_cell.length_a   1.000
_cell.length_b   1.000
_cell.length_c   1.000
_cell.angle_alpha   90.00
_cell.angle_beta   90.00
_cell.angle_gamma   90.00
#
_symmetry.space_group_name_H-M   'P 1'
#
loop_
_entity.id
_entity.type
_entity.pdbx_description
1 polymer ?
#
loop_
_entity_poly.entity_id
_entity_poly.type
_entity_poly.pdbx_seq_one_letter_code
_entity_poly.pdbx_strand_id
1 'polypeptide(L)'
;VAVEVEAEKGSIIGLLGAKQAGSNPDCVRARIGTLQYGQSRSVVLCMPRPASGIHAVPDICASVTYMLGGKAVKKTPLAKKADPISAVVEVEHFRCKFVDTIERCMASAKAPVHSKLEEVLEAAMTRLHALAAEAEDNNEANKLKEDPFAKDLVEDIKGQSSEAFSTRQYYLRWGHHYMPSIQFAHRVQQCNNFKDASVQHFGGDLFRAIRDHADDIFNDLPAPAPQPRGSSDSGGSSGGGSWGGYAGARGYGSGGHFLPRPAP
;
A
#
# COMPACT_ATOMS: atom_id res chain seq x y z
N VAL A 1 5.33 -17.36 -5.07
CA VAL A 1 5.93 -16.99 -6.37
C VAL A 1 7.26 -16.29 -6.12
N ALA A 2 8.26 -16.62 -6.93
CA ALA A 2 9.57 -15.98 -6.97
C ALA A 2 9.81 -15.39 -8.36
N VAL A 3 10.42 -14.23 -8.40
CA VAL A 3 10.90 -13.60 -9.63
C VAL A 3 12.42 -13.60 -9.57
N GLU A 4 13.03 -13.94 -10.69
CA GLU A 4 14.48 -13.93 -10.89
C GLU A 4 14.75 -13.02 -12.08
N VAL A 5 15.48 -11.95 -11.82
CA VAL A 5 15.84 -10.93 -12.81
C VAL A 5 17.34 -10.98 -13.02
N GLU A 6 17.74 -11.16 -14.26
CA GLU A 6 19.13 -11.20 -14.72
C GLU A 6 19.39 -9.99 -15.62
N ALA A 7 20.59 -9.41 -15.51
CA ALA A 7 21.04 -8.31 -16.34
C ALA A 7 22.55 -8.45 -16.62
N GLU A 8 23.10 -7.57 -17.44
CA GLU A 8 24.55 -7.47 -17.62
C GLU A 8 25.30 -7.29 -16.27
N LYS A 9 26.55 -7.73 -16.24
CA LYS A 9 27.34 -7.85 -15.01
C LYS A 9 27.50 -6.52 -14.29
N GLY A 10 27.05 -6.45 -13.04
CA GLY A 10 27.18 -5.27 -12.18
C GLY A 10 26.13 -4.17 -12.43
N SER A 11 25.10 -4.45 -13.22
CA SER A 11 24.06 -3.48 -13.57
C SER A 11 22.94 -3.34 -12.54
N ILE A 12 22.73 -4.30 -11.65
CA ILE A 12 21.67 -4.24 -10.63
C ILE A 12 22.30 -4.01 -9.26
N ILE A 13 21.94 -2.90 -8.62
CA ILE A 13 22.43 -2.52 -7.27
C ILE A 13 21.38 -2.72 -6.17
N GLY A 14 20.12 -2.96 -6.54
CA GLY A 14 19.06 -3.19 -5.56
C GLY A 14 17.72 -3.56 -6.19
N LEU A 15 16.81 -4.02 -5.33
CA LEU A 15 15.43 -4.32 -5.68
C LEU A 15 14.51 -3.85 -4.56
N LEU A 16 13.48 -3.10 -4.93
CA LEU A 16 12.46 -2.58 -4.03
C LEU A 16 11.10 -3.21 -4.31
N GLY A 17 10.22 -3.18 -3.30
CA GLY A 17 8.85 -3.67 -3.41
C GLY A 17 8.68 -5.19 -3.27
N ALA A 18 9.76 -5.95 -3.05
CA ALA A 18 9.69 -7.37 -2.70
C ALA A 18 10.85 -7.81 -1.79
N LYS A 19 10.67 -8.95 -1.12
CA LYS A 19 11.73 -9.49 -0.24
C LYS A 19 12.79 -10.17 -1.11
N GLN A 20 13.99 -9.61 -1.10
CA GLN A 20 15.16 -10.23 -1.74
C GLN A 20 15.44 -11.60 -1.10
N ALA A 21 15.55 -12.62 -1.93
CA ALA A 21 15.80 -14.01 -1.54
C ALA A 21 17.23 -14.46 -1.85
N GLY A 22 17.95 -13.67 -2.65
CA GLY A 22 19.36 -13.84 -3.00
C GLY A 22 19.76 -12.82 -4.05
N SER A 23 21.04 -12.50 -4.10
CA SER A 23 21.64 -11.72 -5.19
C SER A 23 23.03 -12.21 -5.50
N ASN A 24 23.31 -12.31 -6.79
CA ASN A 24 24.63 -12.42 -7.37
C ASN A 24 24.88 -11.18 -8.25
N PRO A 25 26.12 -10.89 -8.67
CA PRO A 25 26.45 -9.70 -9.47
C PRO A 25 25.65 -9.55 -10.78
N ASP A 26 25.10 -10.66 -11.29
CA ASP A 26 24.42 -10.75 -12.58
C ASP A 26 22.92 -11.07 -12.42
N CYS A 27 22.45 -11.32 -11.19
CA CYS A 27 21.11 -11.86 -10.93
C CYS A 27 20.56 -11.43 -9.58
N VAL A 28 19.34 -10.88 -9.56
CA VAL A 28 18.59 -10.63 -8.33
C VAL A 28 17.34 -11.51 -8.28
N ARG A 29 17.19 -12.22 -7.18
CA ARG A 29 16.01 -13.05 -6.91
C ARG A 29 15.17 -12.43 -5.81
N ALA A 30 13.87 -12.27 -6.06
CA ALA A 30 12.92 -11.74 -5.11
C ALA A 30 11.71 -12.65 -4.94
N ARG A 31 11.20 -12.75 -3.71
CA ARG A 31 9.91 -13.38 -3.43
C ARG A 31 8.82 -12.31 -3.45
N ILE A 32 7.95 -12.40 -4.44
CA ILE A 32 6.85 -11.43 -4.65
C ILE A 32 5.52 -11.86 -4.02
N GLY A 33 5.47 -13.06 -3.42
CA GLY A 33 4.26 -13.56 -2.74
C GLY A 33 3.34 -14.35 -3.66
N THR A 34 2.03 -14.19 -3.48
CA THR A 34 0.99 -14.73 -4.37
C THR A 34 0.75 -13.77 -5.54
N LEU A 35 0.31 -14.31 -6.68
CA LEU A 35 -0.16 -13.51 -7.81
C LEU A 35 -1.68 -13.52 -7.81
N GLN A 36 -2.26 -12.34 -8.00
CA GLN A 36 -3.70 -12.11 -8.01
C GLN A 36 -4.20 -12.18 -9.46
N TYR A 37 -5.34 -12.84 -9.66
CA TYR A 37 -5.92 -12.97 -10.98
C TYR A 37 -6.34 -11.58 -11.52
N GLY A 38 -5.99 -11.29 -12.77
CA GLY A 38 -6.35 -10.02 -13.40
C GLY A 38 -5.61 -8.78 -12.86
N GLN A 39 -4.56 -8.97 -12.06
CA GLN A 39 -3.77 -7.87 -11.52
C GLN A 39 -2.29 -8.01 -11.89
N SER A 40 -1.69 -6.92 -12.34
CA SER A 40 -0.23 -6.82 -12.50
C SER A 40 0.47 -6.72 -11.15
N ARG A 41 1.74 -7.14 -11.13
CA ARG A 41 2.60 -7.05 -9.95
C ARG A 41 3.88 -6.31 -10.31
N SER A 42 4.11 -5.20 -9.61
CA SER A 42 5.29 -4.34 -9.85
C SER A 42 6.40 -4.58 -8.84
N VAL A 43 7.65 -4.58 -9.31
CA VAL A 43 8.87 -4.47 -8.49
C VAL A 43 9.76 -3.42 -9.13
N VAL A 44 10.56 -2.71 -8.32
CA VAL A 44 11.44 -1.65 -8.82
C VAL A 44 12.88 -2.14 -8.75
N LEU A 45 13.60 -2.06 -9.87
CA LEU A 45 15.02 -2.40 -9.96
C LEU A 45 15.84 -1.13 -9.84
N CYS A 46 16.83 -1.12 -8.95
CA CYS A 46 17.78 -0.03 -8.83
C CYS A 46 19.01 -0.36 -9.64
N MET A 47 19.40 0.55 -10.53
CA MET A 47 20.56 0.44 -11.40
C MET A 47 21.47 1.66 -11.20
N PRO A 48 22.81 1.52 -11.32
CA PRO A 48 23.69 2.66 -11.27
C PRO A 48 23.45 3.56 -12.47
N ARG A 49 23.54 4.87 -12.26
CA ARG A 49 23.40 5.84 -13.34
C ARG A 49 24.58 5.66 -14.31
N PRO A 50 24.35 5.44 -15.62
CA PRO A 50 25.44 5.27 -16.57
C PRO A 50 26.30 6.54 -16.65
N ALA A 51 27.62 6.36 -16.70
CA ALA A 51 28.62 7.43 -16.62
C ALA A 51 28.74 8.28 -17.91
N SER A 52 28.28 7.76 -19.05
CA SER A 52 28.28 8.43 -20.35
C SER A 52 26.84 8.70 -20.79
N GLY A 53 26.58 9.90 -21.32
CA GLY A 53 25.25 10.39 -21.74
C GLY A 53 24.58 9.65 -22.89
N ILE A 54 24.87 8.37 -23.09
CA ILE A 54 24.18 7.49 -24.02
C ILE A 54 23.30 6.55 -23.19
N HIS A 55 22.01 6.54 -23.52
CA HIS A 55 20.92 5.73 -23.00
C HIS A 55 21.11 4.20 -23.13
N ALA A 56 22.28 3.66 -22.83
CA ALA A 56 22.50 2.21 -22.78
C ALA A 56 22.01 1.69 -21.42
N VAL A 57 20.68 1.62 -21.27
CA VAL A 57 20.09 0.83 -20.18
C VAL A 57 20.34 -0.63 -20.53
N PRO A 58 20.91 -1.44 -19.62
CA PRO A 58 21.25 -2.82 -19.91
C PRO A 58 20.01 -3.61 -20.28
N ASP A 59 20.17 -4.58 -21.17
CA ASP A 59 19.10 -5.53 -21.46
C ASP A 59 18.81 -6.34 -20.20
N ILE A 60 17.52 -6.38 -19.82
CA ILE A 60 17.05 -7.10 -18.65
C ILE A 60 16.31 -8.35 -19.13
N CYS A 61 16.66 -9.50 -18.56
CA CYS A 61 15.92 -10.74 -18.69
C CYS A 61 15.21 -11.04 -17.37
N ALA A 62 13.88 -11.16 -17.39
CA ALA A 62 13.11 -11.56 -16.22
C ALA A 62 12.49 -12.95 -16.40
N SER A 63 12.59 -13.77 -15.37
CA SER A 63 11.92 -15.06 -15.27
C SER A 63 11.09 -15.14 -13.99
N VAL A 64 9.96 -15.84 -14.07
CA VAL A 64 9.03 -16.00 -12.95
C VAL A 64 8.87 -17.47 -12.66
N THR A 65 9.08 -17.86 -11.40
CA THR A 65 8.86 -19.21 -10.89
C THR A 65 7.69 -19.20 -9.91
N TYR A 66 6.64 -19.97 -10.20
CA TYR A 66 5.45 -20.07 -9.38
C TYR A 66 5.02 -21.52 -9.15
N MET A 67 4.16 -21.73 -8.15
CA MET A 67 3.58 -23.04 -7.87
C MET A 67 2.17 -23.08 -8.45
N LEU A 68 1.85 -24.11 -9.23
CA LEU A 68 0.52 -24.36 -9.77
C LEU A 68 0.15 -25.83 -9.51
N GLY A 69 -0.89 -26.07 -8.73
CA GLY A 69 -1.31 -27.43 -8.36
C GLY A 69 -0.20 -28.25 -7.68
N GLY A 70 0.60 -27.62 -6.80
CA GLY A 70 1.72 -28.27 -6.11
C GLY A 70 2.98 -28.49 -6.95
N LYS A 71 2.98 -28.11 -8.24
CA LYS A 71 4.14 -28.23 -9.13
C LYS A 71 4.80 -26.87 -9.36
N ALA A 72 6.13 -26.84 -9.36
CA ALA A 72 6.89 -25.65 -9.72
C ALA A 72 6.86 -25.45 -11.25
N VAL A 73 6.50 -24.25 -11.68
CA VAL A 73 6.46 -23.82 -13.07
C VAL A 73 7.38 -22.60 -13.21
N LYS A 74 8.39 -22.68 -14.08
CA LYS A 74 9.20 -21.53 -14.49
C LYS A 74 8.71 -21.04 -15.84
N LYS A 75 8.31 -19.77 -15.91
CA LYS A 75 8.04 -19.07 -17.16
C LYS A 75 9.14 -18.05 -17.41
N THR A 76 9.66 -18.07 -18.62
CA THR A 76 10.64 -17.12 -19.12
C THR A 76 10.02 -16.49 -20.35
N PRO A 77 9.48 -15.27 -20.24
CA PRO A 77 9.83 -14.30 -21.28
C PRO A 77 9.70 -12.83 -20.83
N LEU A 78 10.77 -12.06 -20.95
CA LEU A 78 10.77 -10.69 -21.51
C LEU A 78 12.23 -10.21 -21.44
N ALA A 79 12.95 -10.33 -22.56
CA ALA A 79 14.07 -9.43 -22.81
C ALA A 79 13.45 -8.12 -23.28
N LYS A 80 13.55 -7.08 -22.46
CA LYS A 80 13.13 -5.73 -22.85
C LYS A 80 14.27 -4.77 -22.61
N LYS A 81 14.46 -3.84 -23.55
CA LYS A 81 15.18 -2.61 -23.26
C LYS A 81 14.42 -1.91 -22.14
N ALA A 82 15.11 -1.66 -21.04
CA ALA A 82 14.52 -0.91 -19.95
C ALA A 82 14.33 0.55 -20.39
N ASP A 83 13.12 1.06 -20.17
CA ASP A 83 12.83 2.48 -20.29
C ASP A 83 13.21 3.13 -18.94
N PRO A 84 14.28 3.94 -18.89
CA PRO A 84 14.89 4.30 -17.63
C PRO A 84 14.03 5.23 -16.77
N ILE A 85 13.03 5.92 -17.32
CA ILE A 85 12.24 6.94 -16.59
C ILE A 85 10.82 7.05 -17.19
N SER A 86 9.95 6.10 -16.85
CA SER A 86 8.51 6.24 -17.11
C SER A 86 7.78 6.74 -15.86
N ALA A 87 6.65 7.44 -16.06
CA ALA A 87 5.79 7.88 -14.94
C ALA A 87 5.40 6.69 -14.03
N VAL A 88 5.24 5.51 -14.61
CA VAL A 88 4.92 4.27 -13.88
C VAL A 88 6.03 3.89 -12.91
N VAL A 89 7.31 4.02 -13.31
CA VAL A 89 8.45 3.71 -12.43
C VAL A 89 8.53 4.71 -11.27
N GLU A 90 8.26 5.99 -11.52
CA GLU A 90 8.23 7.03 -10.46
C GLU A 90 7.17 6.72 -9.41
N VAL A 91 5.95 6.39 -9.85
CA VAL A 91 4.82 6.03 -8.98
C VAL A 91 5.13 4.77 -8.16
N GLU A 92 5.66 3.73 -8.79
CA GLU A 92 6.03 2.49 -8.09
C GLU A 92 7.21 2.68 -7.12
N HIS A 93 8.16 3.53 -7.48
CA HIS A 93 9.26 3.92 -6.61
C HIS A 93 8.74 4.68 -5.38
N PHE A 94 7.79 5.61 -5.56
CA PHE A 94 7.13 6.32 -4.47
C PHE A 94 6.42 5.34 -3.50
N ARG A 95 5.67 4.36 -4.03
CA ARG A 95 5.10 3.27 -3.22
C ARG A 95 6.16 2.50 -2.42
N CYS A 96 7.30 2.20 -3.03
CA CYS A 96 8.39 1.51 -2.35
C CYS A 96 8.99 2.37 -1.23
N LYS A 97 9.19 3.67 -1.46
CA LYS A 97 9.64 4.61 -0.43
C LYS A 97 8.68 4.66 0.76
N PHE A 98 7.37 4.59 0.53
CA PHE A 98 6.40 4.51 1.61
C PHE A 98 6.58 3.25 2.47
N VAL A 99 6.70 2.07 1.84
CA VAL A 99 6.96 0.80 2.53
C VAL A 99 8.24 0.87 3.38
N ASP A 100 9.32 1.39 2.81
CA ASP A 100 10.61 1.52 3.49
C ASP A 100 10.55 2.54 4.63
N THR A 101 9.78 3.61 4.45
CA THR A 101 9.57 4.65 5.47
C THR A 101 8.83 4.07 6.67
N ILE A 102 7.75 3.32 6.45
CA ILE A 102 7.04 2.62 7.53
C ILE A 102 7.97 1.62 8.24
N GLU A 103 8.79 0.87 7.49
CA GLU A 103 9.75 -0.06 8.10
C GLU A 103 10.71 0.64 9.06
N ARG A 104 11.29 1.77 8.63
CA ARG A 104 12.19 2.58 9.46
C ARG A 104 11.49 3.15 10.68
N CYS A 105 10.27 3.68 10.52
CA CYS A 105 9.48 4.22 11.62
C CYS A 105 9.19 3.15 12.68
N MET A 106 8.75 1.96 12.25
CA MET A 106 8.48 0.84 13.15
C MET A 106 9.76 0.31 13.81
N ALA A 107 10.88 0.24 13.09
CA ALA A 107 12.15 -0.19 13.66
C ALA A 107 12.62 0.76 14.77
N SER A 108 12.49 2.08 14.56
CA SER A 108 12.77 3.08 15.59
C SER A 108 11.82 2.96 16.78
N ALA A 109 10.53 2.67 16.55
CA ALA A 109 9.52 2.55 17.61
C ALA A 109 9.64 1.24 18.43
N LYS A 110 10.32 0.21 17.93
CA LYS A 110 10.67 -1.00 18.68
C LYS A 110 11.90 -0.81 19.58
N ALA A 111 12.77 0.13 19.24
CA ALA A 111 14.03 0.38 19.93
C ALA A 111 13.99 1.16 21.27
N PRO A 112 12.90 1.82 21.73
CA PRO A 112 13.01 2.66 22.91
C PRO A 112 12.58 1.96 24.21
N VAL A 113 13.42 2.15 25.23
CA VAL A 113 12.98 2.28 26.63
C VAL A 113 11.83 3.29 26.66
N HIS A 114 10.75 2.99 27.39
CA HIS A 114 9.47 3.74 27.40
C HIS A 114 9.54 5.28 27.51
N SER A 115 10.69 5.86 27.86
CA SER A 115 10.94 7.29 28.07
C SER A 115 11.18 8.12 26.81
N LYS A 116 11.38 7.52 25.63
CA LYS A 116 11.64 8.25 24.37
C LYS A 116 10.64 7.98 23.24
N LEU A 117 9.49 7.37 23.55
CA LEU A 117 8.55 6.98 22.52
C LEU A 117 8.01 8.19 21.77
N GLU A 118 7.68 9.27 22.49
CA GLU A 118 7.13 10.51 21.95
C GLU A 118 8.07 11.15 20.92
N GLU A 119 9.38 11.23 21.21
CA GLU A 119 10.40 11.71 20.27
C GLU A 119 10.48 10.84 18.99
N VAL A 120 10.36 9.52 19.16
CA VAL A 120 10.39 8.57 18.04
C VAL A 120 9.15 8.70 17.16
N LEU A 121 7.98 8.87 17.78
CA LEU A 121 6.70 9.07 17.08
C LEU A 121 6.72 10.37 16.27
N GLU A 122 7.19 11.47 16.86
CA GLU A 122 7.34 12.76 16.17
C GLU A 122 8.30 12.66 14.97
N ALA A 123 9.43 11.98 15.16
CA ALA A 123 10.37 11.73 14.08
C ALA A 123 9.77 10.84 12.98
N ALA A 124 8.89 9.89 13.32
CA ALA A 124 8.18 9.06 12.35
C ALA A 124 7.21 9.89 11.51
N MET A 125 6.40 10.74 12.16
CA MET A 125 5.50 11.67 11.46
C MET A 125 6.27 12.61 10.54
N THR A 126 7.38 13.18 11.01
CA THR A 126 8.22 14.06 10.21
C THR A 126 8.69 13.38 8.91
N ARG A 127 9.06 12.09 8.98
CA ARG A 127 9.47 11.32 7.79
C ARG A 127 8.31 11.06 6.84
N LEU A 128 7.12 10.75 7.36
CA LEU A 128 5.92 10.55 6.55
C LEU A 128 5.50 11.85 5.85
N HIS A 129 5.51 12.98 6.56
CA HIS A 129 5.18 14.28 5.98
C HIS A 129 6.21 14.72 4.94
N ALA A 130 7.51 14.47 5.18
CA ALA A 130 8.53 14.71 4.16
C ALA A 130 8.28 13.88 2.89
N LEU A 131 7.92 12.60 3.03
CA LEU A 131 7.58 11.75 1.89
C LEU A 131 6.35 12.26 1.13
N ALA A 132 5.29 12.67 1.83
CA ALA A 132 4.11 13.26 1.20
C ALA A 132 4.45 14.56 0.45
N ALA A 133 5.27 15.43 1.06
CA ALA A 133 5.68 16.69 0.46
C ALA A 133 6.49 16.49 -0.84
N GLU A 134 7.29 15.43 -0.95
CA GLU A 134 7.98 15.11 -2.20
C GLU A 134 7.01 14.79 -3.35
N ALA A 135 5.90 14.10 -3.07
CA ALA A 135 4.90 13.77 -4.09
C ALA A 135 4.07 14.99 -4.51
N GLU A 136 3.90 15.97 -3.62
CA GLU A 136 3.16 17.20 -3.86
C GLU A 136 4.01 18.36 -4.37
N ASP A 137 5.33 18.17 -4.54
CA ASP A 137 6.21 19.22 -5.04
C ASP A 137 5.73 19.74 -6.41
N ASN A 138 5.61 21.07 -6.52
CA ASN A 138 5.01 21.74 -7.68
C ASN A 138 5.92 21.79 -8.92
N ASN A 139 7.04 21.07 -8.90
CA ASN A 139 7.92 20.94 -10.04
C ASN A 139 7.17 20.37 -11.26
N GLU A 140 7.35 20.97 -12.43
CA GLU A 140 6.74 20.49 -13.69
C GLU A 140 7.22 19.09 -14.07
N ALA A 141 8.41 18.70 -13.61
CA ALA A 141 8.94 17.35 -13.81
C ALA A 141 8.29 16.29 -12.89
N ASN A 142 7.57 16.70 -11.84
CA ASN A 142 6.96 15.78 -10.88
C ASN A 142 5.61 15.26 -11.40
N LYS A 143 5.60 14.02 -11.89
CA LYS A 143 4.40 13.36 -12.41
C LYS A 143 3.52 12.74 -11.33
N LEU A 144 4.02 12.61 -10.10
CA LEU A 144 3.27 12.01 -8.99
C LEU A 144 2.01 12.80 -8.66
N LYS A 145 2.05 14.13 -8.78
CA LYS A 145 0.93 15.01 -8.44
C LYS A 145 -0.30 14.81 -9.33
N GLU A 146 -0.16 14.20 -10.50
CA GLU A 146 -1.24 13.96 -11.46
C GLU A 146 -1.80 12.55 -11.35
N ASP A 147 -0.98 11.59 -10.90
CA ASP A 147 -1.32 10.19 -10.81
C ASP A 147 -2.34 9.92 -9.67
N PRO A 148 -3.50 9.27 -9.97
CA PRO A 148 -4.52 8.98 -8.96
C PRO A 148 -4.03 8.09 -7.81
N PHE A 149 -3.21 7.08 -8.10
CA PHE A 149 -2.70 6.19 -7.06
C PHE A 149 -1.72 6.91 -6.14
N ALA A 150 -0.86 7.78 -6.69
CA ALA A 150 0.03 8.60 -5.88
C ALA A 150 -0.73 9.59 -4.98
N LYS A 151 -1.82 10.20 -5.46
CA LYS A 151 -2.71 11.06 -4.65
C LYS A 151 -3.34 10.31 -3.49
N ASP A 152 -3.92 9.15 -3.76
CA ASP A 152 -4.57 8.32 -2.74
C ASP A 152 -3.54 7.81 -1.72
N LEU A 153 -2.30 7.53 -2.16
CA LEU A 153 -1.20 7.18 -1.26
C LEU A 153 -0.78 8.36 -0.38
N VAL A 154 -0.75 9.58 -0.92
CA VAL A 154 -0.52 10.80 -0.12
C VAL A 154 -1.65 11.02 0.89
N GLU A 155 -2.90 10.76 0.52
CA GLU A 155 -4.04 10.80 1.45
C GLU A 155 -3.85 9.82 2.61
N ASP A 156 -3.50 8.56 2.33
CA ASP A 156 -3.26 7.55 3.37
C ASP A 156 -2.04 7.88 4.25
N ILE A 157 -1.00 8.50 3.67
CA ILE A 157 0.17 9.01 4.41
C ILE A 157 -0.26 10.10 5.39
N LYS A 158 -0.98 11.12 4.92
CA LYS A 158 -1.41 12.27 5.73
C LYS A 158 -2.56 11.94 6.69
N GLY A 159 -3.34 10.91 6.37
CA GLY A 159 -4.48 10.45 7.14
C GLY A 159 -4.09 9.44 8.21
N GLN A 160 -4.48 8.18 8.02
CA GLN A 160 -4.34 7.14 9.04
C GLN A 160 -2.87 6.86 9.40
N SER A 161 -1.94 7.01 8.47
CA SER A 161 -0.52 6.78 8.74
C SER A 161 0.07 7.82 9.70
N SER A 162 -0.16 9.11 9.45
CA SER A 162 0.25 10.17 10.38
C SER A 162 -0.48 10.06 11.72
N GLU A 163 -1.78 9.78 11.72
CA GLU A 163 -2.58 9.65 12.95
C GLU A 163 -2.12 8.47 13.83
N ALA A 164 -1.64 7.38 13.20
CA ALA A 164 -1.08 6.24 13.93
C ALA A 164 0.14 6.62 14.79
N PHE A 165 0.89 7.65 14.37
CA PHE A 165 2.06 8.16 15.09
C PHE A 165 1.78 9.48 15.83
N SER A 166 0.60 10.09 15.74
CA SER A 166 0.33 11.41 16.33
C SER A 166 0.37 11.44 17.85
N THR A 167 -0.02 10.34 18.50
CA THR A 167 0.05 10.22 19.95
C THR A 167 0.48 8.82 20.36
N ARG A 168 1.10 8.74 21.54
CA ARG A 168 1.39 7.47 22.22
C ARG A 168 0.14 6.60 22.36
N GLN A 169 -1.00 7.20 22.69
CA GLN A 169 -2.24 6.48 22.90
C GLN A 169 -2.71 5.81 21.61
N TYR A 170 -2.70 6.51 20.48
CA TYR A 170 -3.11 5.95 19.19
C TYR A 170 -2.15 4.88 18.70
N TYR A 171 -0.85 5.13 18.80
CA TYR A 171 0.17 4.16 18.43
C TYR A 171 0.00 2.84 19.20
N LEU A 172 -0.11 2.91 20.53
CA LEU A 172 -0.27 1.73 21.39
C LEU A 172 -1.62 1.05 21.21
N ARG A 173 -2.70 1.80 20.94
CA ARG A 173 -4.04 1.23 20.80
C ARG A 173 -4.24 0.52 19.46
N TRP A 174 -3.74 1.09 18.37
CA TRP A 174 -3.99 0.54 17.02
C TRP A 174 -2.87 0.82 16.02
N GLY A 175 -2.11 1.91 16.15
CA GLY A 175 -1.11 2.30 15.16
C GLY A 175 -0.02 1.27 14.92
N HIS A 176 0.48 0.62 15.98
CA HIS A 176 1.50 -0.43 15.88
C HIS A 176 1.01 -1.71 15.18
N HIS A 177 -0.31 -1.93 15.07
CA HIS A 177 -0.91 -3.01 14.27
C HIS A 177 -1.26 -2.56 12.85
N TYR A 178 -1.71 -1.31 12.71
CA TYR A 178 -2.07 -0.72 11.44
C TYR A 178 -0.85 -0.57 10.51
N MET A 179 0.27 -0.06 11.02
CA MET A 179 1.52 0.14 10.25
C MET A 179 2.03 -1.12 9.54
N PRO A 180 2.19 -2.29 10.20
CA PRO A 180 2.59 -3.49 9.49
C PRO A 180 1.50 -4.00 8.53
N SER A 181 0.21 -3.72 8.79
CA SER A 181 -0.89 -4.10 7.90
C SER A 181 -0.83 -3.34 6.57
N ILE A 182 -0.76 -2.01 6.61
CA ILE A 182 -0.69 -1.17 5.39
C ILE A 182 0.64 -1.38 4.66
N GLN A 183 1.75 -1.50 5.40
CA GLN A 183 3.05 -1.84 4.80
C GLN A 183 3.00 -3.17 4.05
N PHE A 184 2.39 -4.19 4.67
CA PHE A 184 2.24 -5.49 4.03
C PHE A 184 1.37 -5.38 2.78
N ALA A 185 0.22 -4.72 2.85
CA ALA A 185 -0.70 -4.50 1.73
C ALA A 185 0.02 -3.90 0.51
N HIS A 186 0.83 -2.85 0.67
CA HIS A 186 1.63 -2.29 -0.42
C HIS A 186 2.77 -3.19 -0.85
N ARG A 187 3.39 -3.94 0.07
CA ARG A 187 4.41 -4.93 -0.29
C ARG A 187 3.84 -6.04 -1.15
N VAL A 188 2.64 -6.54 -0.85
CA VAL A 188 1.96 -7.60 -1.62
C VAL A 188 1.04 -7.07 -2.73
N GLN A 189 0.85 -5.76 -2.83
CA GLN A 189 -0.11 -5.07 -3.72
C GLN A 189 -1.48 -5.74 -3.63
N GLN A 190 -2.07 -5.75 -2.43
CA GLN A 190 -3.39 -6.31 -2.18
C GLN A 190 -4.28 -5.30 -1.46
N CYS A 191 -5.55 -5.27 -1.86
CA CYS A 191 -6.59 -4.52 -1.15
C CYS A 191 -6.96 -5.32 0.10
N ASN A 192 -6.48 -4.88 1.27
CA ASN A 192 -6.74 -5.53 2.55
C ASN A 192 -7.87 -4.86 3.36
N ASN A 193 -8.24 -3.63 3.02
CA ASN A 193 -9.29 -2.89 3.71
C ASN A 193 -9.96 -1.87 2.78
N PHE A 194 -11.07 -1.29 3.25
CA PHE A 194 -11.93 -0.36 2.52
C PHE A 194 -11.67 1.12 2.85
N LYS A 195 -10.88 1.39 3.90
CA LYS A 195 -10.71 2.73 4.45
C LYS A 195 -9.59 3.48 3.75
N ASP A 196 -8.49 2.79 3.48
CA ASP A 196 -7.31 3.38 2.87
C ASP A 196 -7.49 3.41 1.35
N ALA A 197 -7.35 4.58 0.74
CA ALA A 197 -7.68 4.79 -0.66
C ALA A 197 -6.67 4.10 -1.59
N SER A 198 -5.39 4.15 -1.23
CA SER A 198 -4.31 3.65 -2.09
C SER A 198 -4.34 2.14 -2.28
N VAL A 199 -4.78 1.37 -1.28
CA VAL A 199 -4.88 -0.10 -1.40
C VAL A 199 -6.06 -0.54 -2.26
N GLN A 200 -7.05 0.32 -2.49
CA GLN A 200 -8.21 0.01 -3.33
C GLN A 200 -7.88 -0.09 -4.83
N HIS A 201 -6.70 0.41 -5.23
CA HIS A 201 -6.20 0.22 -6.59
C HIS A 201 -5.87 -1.25 -6.90
N PHE A 202 -5.62 -2.06 -5.86
CA PHE A 202 -5.31 -3.47 -5.96
C PHE A 202 -6.58 -4.34 -6.03
N GLY A 203 -6.48 -5.50 -6.69
CA GLY A 203 -7.50 -6.54 -6.77
C GLY A 203 -7.77 -7.06 -8.18
N GLY A 204 -7.65 -6.18 -9.20
CA GLY A 204 -8.10 -6.49 -10.56
C GLY A 204 -9.63 -6.50 -10.68
N ASP A 205 -10.14 -6.57 -11.92
CA ASP A 205 -11.56 -6.33 -12.20
C ASP A 205 -12.49 -7.36 -11.56
N LEU A 206 -12.11 -8.64 -11.56
CA LEU A 206 -12.91 -9.70 -10.95
C LEU A 206 -13.05 -9.49 -9.43
N PHE A 207 -11.97 -9.15 -8.74
CA PHE A 207 -12.02 -8.88 -7.30
C PHE A 207 -12.89 -7.67 -6.99
N ARG A 208 -12.74 -6.57 -7.75
CA ARG A 208 -13.56 -5.37 -7.57
C ARG A 208 -15.04 -5.69 -7.77
N ALA A 209 -15.38 -6.42 -8.84
CA ALA A 209 -16.76 -6.82 -9.08
C ALA A 209 -17.35 -7.66 -7.93
N ILE A 210 -16.58 -8.62 -7.38
CA ILE A 210 -17.02 -9.42 -6.23
C ILE A 210 -17.17 -8.56 -4.97
N ARG A 211 -16.20 -7.67 -4.72
CA ARG A 211 -16.21 -6.76 -3.57
C ARG A 211 -17.41 -5.82 -3.62
N ASP A 212 -17.62 -5.17 -4.76
CA ASP A 212 -18.70 -4.19 -4.94
C ASP A 212 -20.06 -4.89 -4.83
N HIS A 213 -20.21 -6.09 -5.40
CA HIS A 213 -21.42 -6.89 -5.23
C HIS A 213 -21.66 -7.31 -3.77
N ALA A 214 -20.61 -7.64 -3.01
CA ALA A 214 -20.72 -7.96 -1.59
C ALA A 214 -21.07 -6.72 -0.75
N ASP A 215 -20.55 -5.55 -1.11
CA ASP A 215 -20.87 -4.27 -0.47
C ASP A 215 -22.34 -3.88 -0.70
N ASP A 216 -22.83 -4.03 -1.94
CA ASP A 216 -24.24 -3.83 -2.28
C ASP A 216 -25.15 -4.71 -1.40
N ILE A 217 -24.86 -6.02 -1.33
CA ILE A 217 -25.61 -6.96 -0.49
C ILE A 217 -25.57 -6.53 0.98
N PHE A 218 -24.41 -6.10 1.48
CA PHE A 218 -24.25 -5.68 2.87
C PHE A 218 -25.06 -4.42 3.19
N ASN A 219 -25.04 -3.43 2.30
CA ASN A 219 -25.81 -2.19 2.44
C ASN A 219 -27.32 -2.41 2.33
N ASP A 220 -27.73 -3.46 1.60
CA ASP A 220 -29.13 -3.88 1.49
C ASP A 220 -29.62 -4.72 2.67
N LEU A 221 -28.75 -5.10 3.62
CA LEU A 221 -29.17 -5.83 4.81
C LEU A 221 -30.09 -4.95 5.68
N PRO A 222 -31.24 -5.49 6.13
CA PRO A 222 -32.08 -4.77 7.07
C PRO A 222 -31.33 -4.51 8.38
N ALA A 223 -31.64 -3.40 9.03
CA ALA A 223 -31.09 -3.10 10.34
C ALA A 223 -31.29 -4.30 11.29
N PRO A 224 -30.25 -4.70 12.05
CA PRO A 224 -30.36 -5.85 12.94
C PRO A 224 -31.52 -5.63 13.92
N ALA A 225 -32.36 -6.64 14.08
CA ALA A 225 -33.48 -6.57 15.01
C ALA A 225 -32.95 -6.24 16.43
N PRO A 226 -33.54 -5.27 17.12
CA PRO A 226 -33.10 -4.90 18.46
C PRO A 226 -33.20 -6.13 19.36
N GLN A 227 -32.06 -6.56 19.91
CA GLN A 227 -32.07 -7.60 20.92
C GLN A 227 -32.75 -7.03 22.18
N PRO A 228 -33.71 -7.74 22.80
CA PRO A 228 -34.27 -7.31 24.07
C PRO A 228 -33.11 -7.21 25.06
N ARG A 229 -32.86 -6.00 25.57
CA ARG A 229 -31.97 -5.83 26.72
C ARG A 229 -32.60 -6.64 27.85
N GLY A 230 -31.95 -7.74 28.23
CA GLY A 230 -32.31 -8.44 29.45
C GLY A 230 -32.38 -7.40 30.56
N SER A 231 -33.51 -7.34 31.24
CA SER A 231 -33.73 -6.50 32.40
C SER A 231 -32.65 -6.83 33.43
N SER A 232 -31.57 -6.04 33.44
CA SER A 232 -30.63 -6.06 34.55
C SER A 232 -31.36 -5.41 35.72
N ASP A 233 -31.80 -6.24 36.65
CA ASP A 233 -32.32 -5.83 37.93
C ASP A 233 -31.36 -4.81 38.57
N SER A 234 -31.94 -3.73 39.05
CA SER A 234 -31.28 -2.59 39.65
C SER A 234 -30.49 -2.98 40.92
N GLY A 235 -29.17 -2.78 40.88
CA GLY A 235 -28.29 -2.77 42.04
C GLY A 235 -27.03 -1.98 41.70
N GLY A 236 -26.96 -0.71 42.11
CA GLY A 236 -25.97 0.26 41.63
C GLY A 236 -24.54 0.01 42.11
N SER A 237 -23.57 0.51 41.34
CA SER A 237 -22.61 1.51 41.82
C SER A 237 -21.78 2.09 40.66
N SER A 238 -21.32 3.31 40.88
CA SER A 238 -20.59 4.24 40.02
C SER A 238 -19.44 3.69 39.17
N GLY A 239 -19.38 4.13 37.91
CA GLY A 239 -18.20 3.99 37.03
C GLY A 239 -18.41 4.76 35.72
N GLY A 240 -18.22 6.08 35.74
CA GLY A 240 -18.35 6.93 34.55
C GLY A 240 -17.26 6.65 33.50
N GLY A 241 -17.60 5.86 32.49
CA GLY A 241 -16.85 5.75 31.24
C GLY A 241 -17.65 6.40 30.12
N SER A 242 -17.26 7.62 29.75
CA SER A 242 -17.83 8.37 28.63
C SER A 242 -17.48 7.68 27.31
N TRP A 243 -18.42 6.89 26.77
CA TRP A 243 -18.43 6.50 25.37
C TRP A 243 -19.04 7.65 24.57
N GLY A 244 -18.18 8.59 24.15
CA GLY A 244 -18.55 9.65 23.23
C GLY A 244 -19.03 9.05 21.91
N GLY A 245 -20.31 9.27 21.60
CA GLY A 245 -20.96 8.79 20.40
C GLY A 245 -20.31 9.32 19.13
N TYR A 246 -20.04 8.41 18.20
CA TYR A 246 -19.86 8.75 16.80
C TYR A 246 -21.22 9.18 16.25
N ALA A 247 -21.45 10.49 16.23
CA ALA A 247 -22.50 11.08 15.42
C ALA A 247 -22.09 10.96 13.94
N GLY A 248 -22.60 9.91 13.28
CA GLY A 248 -22.63 9.84 11.83
C GLY A 248 -23.63 10.84 11.28
N ALA A 249 -23.14 11.86 10.56
CA ALA A 249 -23.91 12.63 9.58
C ALA A 249 -22.98 13.57 8.81
N ARG A 250 -22.30 13.06 7.78
CA ARG A 250 -21.97 13.86 6.58
C ARG A 250 -22.21 12.97 5.37
N GLY A 251 -23.38 13.13 4.77
CA GLY A 251 -23.70 12.55 3.49
C GLY A 251 -22.81 13.13 2.41
N TYR A 252 -22.13 12.26 1.68
CA TYR A 252 -21.70 12.54 0.32
C TYR A 252 -22.71 11.88 -0.61
N GLY A 253 -23.76 12.63 -0.94
CA GLY A 253 -24.59 12.33 -2.10
C GLY A 253 -23.77 12.63 -3.34
N SER A 254 -23.21 11.60 -3.97
CA SER A 254 -22.66 11.72 -5.32
C SER A 254 -23.85 11.72 -6.29
N GLY A 255 -24.18 12.89 -6.81
CA GLY A 255 -25.23 13.08 -7.80
C GLY A 255 -24.87 12.40 -9.11
N GLY A 256 -25.43 11.20 -9.32
CA GLY A 256 -25.46 10.57 -10.64
C GLY A 256 -26.39 11.34 -11.56
N HIS A 257 -25.82 12.16 -12.45
CA HIS A 257 -26.54 12.73 -13.59
C HIS A 257 -26.92 11.60 -14.55
N PHE A 258 -28.22 11.32 -14.60
CA PHE A 258 -28.85 10.36 -15.51
C PHE A 258 -28.86 10.98 -16.92
N LEU A 259 -28.11 10.41 -17.87
CA LEU A 259 -28.37 10.64 -19.30
C LEU A 259 -29.27 9.51 -19.81
N PRO A 260 -30.41 9.81 -20.46
CA PRO A 260 -31.29 8.78 -20.99
C PRO A 260 -30.66 8.15 -22.24
N ARG A 261 -30.59 6.81 -22.27
CA ARG A 261 -30.32 6.06 -23.50
C ARG A 261 -31.53 6.14 -24.44
N PRO A 262 -31.34 6.27 -25.76
CA PRO A 262 -32.41 6.09 -26.72
C PRO A 262 -32.72 4.60 -26.88
N ALA A 263 -34.02 4.27 -26.90
CA ALA A 263 -34.53 2.94 -27.27
C ALA A 263 -34.61 2.80 -28.80
N PRO A 264 -34.58 1.57 -29.34
CA PRO A 264 -34.66 1.31 -30.79
C PRO A 264 -35.98 1.73 -31.42
#